data_AF-A0A936JU71-F1
#
_entry.id   AF-A0A936JU71-F1
#
_cell.length_a   1.000
_cell.length_b   1.000
_cell.length_c   1.000
_cell.angle_alpha   90.00
_cell.angle_beta   90.00
_cell.angle_gamma   90.00
#
_symmetry.space_group_name_H-M   'P 1'
#
loop_
_entity.id
_entity.type
_entity.pdbx_description
1 polymer ?
#
loop_
_entity_poly.entity_id
_entity_poly.type
_entity_poly.pdbx_seq_one_letter_code
_entity_poly.pdbx_strand_id
1 'polypeptide(L)'
;MRNAFPSVLSAPLLALFAIATSGCDPTATAATPPVSTSATVPARAAAAPDEGETCRTRIDTVLASPKAPGAPAFDAVRIEILGRVRGEPVHFVREPQATPESALDPRLVASAKVFASQRPGGRVVNLLKRHKYDPRALRSLLLREGYAYAPDPMDALMLITQVKLTDLFDEPQIFLARGTSIRPLTRTKINKEFRYVDATGKPADMLFGDRVAVTEKELATPLHRDVAALSESAGFDRMRIRHATTEAIVADVRFGETWASSLLVSDGPKVSLACIAEEKPVRDTIATYLESSAPHRRAMQAIRDTITKVVDESFRFDRPEREPDHFRDGILRPQWMTAYLQGRTSYTFEKHTYSVFGPSGLAWPPEVCVDFIVDTYERAAGSWFRPQGEPPGRTPGRLSLSAPKKPAPRGVIGFADFAEDSPELFAVVRYQGTQRVPFGERTRFFENLRDNADLRPGDIVAIQGLKRDDYVHQHGIFVERTDPMTGFPYGLADQMKRPRRRTWEGIMAEAPKRSLYYRARPTEKMMKKIDPGPATQ
;
A
#
# COMPACT_ATOMS: atom_id res chain seq x y z
N MET A 1 34.80 -0.88 -31.89
CA MET A 1 35.20 0.47 -31.43
C MET A 1 34.99 0.53 -29.93
N ARG A 2 36.09 0.62 -29.19
CA ARG A 2 36.16 0.62 -27.71
C ARG A 2 35.89 2.04 -27.22
N ASN A 3 34.93 2.23 -26.31
CA ASN A 3 34.79 3.46 -25.54
C ASN A 3 34.94 3.14 -24.06
N ALA A 4 36.03 3.66 -23.50
CA ALA A 4 36.36 3.64 -22.09
C ALA A 4 35.67 4.83 -21.40
N PHE A 5 35.12 4.60 -20.21
CA PHE A 5 34.69 5.65 -19.28
C PHE A 5 35.69 5.71 -18.12
N PRO A 6 36.12 6.91 -17.67
CA PRO A 6 37.05 7.03 -16.55
C PRO A 6 36.31 7.04 -15.20
N SER A 7 36.90 6.34 -14.25
CA SER A 7 36.52 6.29 -12.84
C SER A 7 36.83 7.61 -12.14
N VAL A 8 35.87 8.10 -11.34
CA VAL A 8 36.05 9.25 -10.44
C VAL A 8 36.52 8.76 -9.07
N LEU A 9 37.59 9.38 -8.58
CA LEU A 9 38.22 9.17 -7.28
C LEU A 9 37.37 9.72 -6.13
N SER A 10 37.14 8.91 -5.11
CA SER A 10 36.59 9.32 -3.81
C SER A 10 37.72 9.77 -2.88
N ALA A 11 37.61 10.98 -2.32
CA ALA A 11 38.47 11.48 -1.25
C ALA A 11 37.85 11.15 0.13
N PRO A 12 38.64 10.83 1.18
CA PRO A 12 38.12 10.63 2.52
C PRO A 12 38.14 11.95 3.33
N LEU A 13 37.04 12.22 4.03
CA LEU A 13 36.91 13.31 5.00
C LEU A 13 37.47 12.83 6.36
N LEU A 14 38.54 13.46 6.84
CA LEU A 14 39.04 13.28 8.21
C LEU A 14 38.20 14.12 9.18
N ALA A 15 37.66 13.50 10.24
CA ALA A 15 37.07 14.19 11.38
C ALA A 15 38.06 14.17 12.56
N LEU A 16 38.50 15.36 12.99
CA LEU A 16 39.25 15.56 14.23
C LEU A 16 38.28 15.71 15.40
N PHE A 17 38.42 14.87 16.43
CA PHE A 17 37.82 15.06 17.76
C PHE A 17 38.81 15.82 18.64
N ALA A 18 38.39 16.97 19.19
CA ALA A 18 39.09 17.67 20.25
C ALA A 18 38.47 17.29 21.60
N ILE A 19 39.29 16.71 22.48
CA ILE A 19 38.98 16.44 23.89
C ILE A 19 39.44 17.66 24.69
N ALA A 20 38.54 18.28 25.45
CA ALA A 20 38.88 19.29 26.43
C ALA A 20 38.76 18.70 27.85
N THR A 21 39.89 18.59 28.53
CA THR A 21 40.01 18.32 29.97
C THR A 21 40.36 19.63 30.68
N SER A 22 39.67 19.92 31.78
CA SER A 22 40.11 20.75 32.92
C SER A 22 38.97 20.72 33.94
N GLY A 23 39.17 20.71 35.25
CA GLY A 23 40.35 20.75 36.11
C GLY A 23 39.80 20.88 37.53
N CYS A 24 40.29 20.07 38.46
CA CYS A 24 39.95 20.17 39.88
C CYS A 24 40.71 21.35 40.51
N ASP A 25 40.06 22.06 41.44
CA ASP A 25 40.77 22.78 42.50
C ASP A 25 39.93 22.79 43.79
N PRO A 26 40.51 22.41 44.95
CA PRO A 26 39.84 22.48 46.24
C PRO A 26 40.37 23.67 47.06
N THR A 27 39.50 24.47 47.69
CA THR A 27 39.97 25.32 48.81
C THR A 27 38.89 25.66 49.83
N ALA A 28 39.19 25.22 51.06
CA ALA A 28 38.94 25.79 52.39
C ALA A 28 37.75 26.72 52.66
N THR A 29 36.83 26.17 53.46
CA THR A 29 36.23 26.67 54.70
C THR A 29 36.50 28.12 55.14
N ALA A 30 35.44 28.93 55.17
CA ALA A 30 35.28 30.05 56.10
C ALA A 30 33.84 30.05 56.63
N ALA A 31 33.70 30.11 57.96
CA ALA A 31 32.43 30.08 58.67
C ALA A 31 31.71 31.44 58.62
N THR A 32 30.43 31.41 58.24
CA THR A 32 29.54 32.57 58.17
C THR A 32 28.41 32.39 59.19
N PRO A 33 28.00 33.43 59.94
CA PRO A 33 27.00 33.31 61.02
C PRO A 33 25.58 33.07 60.48
N PRO A 34 24.64 32.57 61.32
CA PRO A 34 23.31 32.18 60.89
C PRO A 34 22.49 33.43 60.52
N VAL A 35 22.25 33.60 59.21
CA VAL A 35 21.24 34.53 58.72
C VAL A 35 19.89 33.84 58.81
N SER A 36 18.97 34.41 59.59
CA SER A 36 17.57 34.00 59.62
C SER A 36 16.95 34.16 58.22
N THR A 37 16.89 33.06 57.47
CA THR A 37 16.11 32.94 56.26
C THR A 37 14.63 32.81 56.63
N SER A 38 13.91 33.93 56.53
CA SER A 38 12.47 33.90 56.36
C SER A 38 12.16 32.98 55.18
N ALA A 39 11.47 31.87 55.46
CA ALA A 39 11.04 30.92 54.45
C ALA A 39 10.01 31.60 53.53
N THR A 40 10.50 32.17 52.44
CA THR A 40 9.66 32.50 51.29
C THR A 40 9.15 31.18 50.74
N VAL A 41 7.87 30.88 51.01
CA VAL A 41 7.17 29.76 50.37
C VAL A 41 7.37 29.91 48.87
N PRO A 42 8.05 28.97 48.19
CA PRO A 42 8.24 29.07 46.75
C PRO A 42 6.86 29.11 46.12
N ALA A 43 6.57 30.21 45.41
CA ALA A 43 5.38 30.33 44.59
C ALA A 43 5.30 29.06 43.74
N ARG A 44 4.25 28.27 43.97
CA ARG A 44 3.99 27.02 43.24
C ARG A 44 4.10 27.34 41.76
N ALA A 45 5.18 26.89 41.13
CA ALA A 45 5.41 27.11 39.71
C ALA A 45 4.12 26.73 38.98
N ALA A 46 3.56 27.66 38.21
CA ALA A 46 2.35 27.41 37.45
C ALA A 46 2.58 26.12 36.66
N ALA A 47 1.71 25.12 36.86
CA ALA A 47 1.82 23.86 36.17
C ALA A 47 1.89 24.14 34.66
N ALA A 48 2.81 23.48 33.96
CA ALA A 48 2.87 23.58 32.51
C ALA A 48 1.47 23.29 31.93
N PRO A 49 1.01 24.06 30.93
CA PRO A 49 -0.32 23.90 30.36
C PRO A 49 -0.52 22.46 29.87
N ASP A 50 -1.69 21.87 30.15
CA ASP A 50 -2.02 20.53 29.67
C ASP A 50 -1.97 20.52 28.13
N GLU A 51 -1.17 19.62 27.57
CA GLU A 51 -1.03 19.47 26.11
C GLU A 51 -2.40 19.22 25.44
N GLY A 52 -3.28 18.49 26.12
CA GLY A 52 -4.65 18.24 25.67
C GLY A 52 -5.46 19.52 25.57
N GLU A 53 -5.39 20.39 26.58
CA GLU A 53 -6.05 21.71 26.60
C GLU A 53 -5.52 22.62 25.49
N THR A 54 -4.20 22.67 25.33
CA THR A 54 -3.57 23.42 24.23
C THR A 54 -4.04 22.90 22.87
N CYS A 55 -4.18 21.58 22.72
CA CYS A 55 -4.68 20.98 21.49
C CYS A 55 -6.18 21.31 21.25
N ARG A 56 -7.02 21.26 22.29
CA ARG A 56 -8.44 21.66 22.22
C ARG A 56 -8.59 23.09 21.69
N THR A 57 -7.84 24.04 22.23
CA THR A 57 -7.84 25.44 21.75
C THR A 57 -7.45 25.56 20.27
N ARG A 58 -6.48 24.76 19.81
CA ARG A 58 -6.09 24.72 18.39
C ARG A 58 -7.18 24.09 17.52
N ILE A 59 -7.83 23.03 18.00
CA ILE A 59 -8.97 22.41 17.33
C ILE A 59 -10.11 23.42 17.19
N ASP A 60 -10.45 24.16 18.25
CA ASP A 60 -11.53 25.16 18.23
C ASP A 60 -11.25 26.26 17.18
N THR A 61 -10.00 26.71 17.08
CA THR A 61 -9.57 27.64 16.02
C THR A 61 -9.83 27.08 14.61
N VAL A 62 -9.51 25.80 14.38
CA VAL A 62 -9.75 25.16 13.07
C VAL A 62 -11.24 24.94 12.83
N LEU A 63 -12.00 24.54 13.84
CA LEU A 63 -13.46 24.35 13.74
C LEU A 63 -14.20 25.66 13.43
N ALA A 64 -13.69 26.80 13.89
CA ALA A 64 -14.20 28.13 13.58
C ALA A 64 -13.84 28.61 12.16
N SER A 65 -12.89 27.95 11.49
CA SER A 65 -12.49 28.30 10.13
C SER A 65 -13.50 27.77 9.09
N PRO A 66 -13.55 28.35 7.87
CA PRO A 66 -14.41 27.84 6.81
C PRO A 66 -14.07 26.37 6.45
N LYS A 67 -15.08 25.51 6.51
CA LYS A 67 -14.95 24.10 6.13
C LYS A 67 -14.69 23.96 4.64
N ALA A 68 -13.64 23.23 4.27
CA ALA A 68 -13.41 22.82 2.89
C ALA A 68 -14.54 21.87 2.42
N PRO A 69 -14.99 21.97 1.16
CA PRO A 69 -16.18 21.27 0.70
C PRO A 69 -16.00 19.74 0.62
N GLY A 70 -14.77 19.24 0.57
CA GLY A 70 -14.48 17.82 0.41
C GLY A 70 -14.84 17.29 -0.99
N ALA A 71 -14.90 15.97 -1.14
CA ALA A 71 -15.36 15.31 -2.36
C ALA A 71 -16.54 14.37 -2.04
N PRO A 72 -17.73 14.92 -1.72
CA PRO A 72 -18.86 14.13 -1.22
C PRO A 72 -19.32 13.05 -2.22
N ALA A 73 -19.23 13.32 -3.54
CA ALA A 73 -19.55 12.34 -4.57
C ALA A 73 -18.62 11.12 -4.51
N PHE A 74 -17.31 11.34 -4.36
CA PHE A 74 -16.33 10.27 -4.17
C PHE A 74 -16.55 9.55 -2.85
N ASP A 75 -16.73 10.28 -1.75
CA ASP A 75 -16.87 9.68 -0.42
C ASP A 75 -18.12 8.79 -0.34
N ALA A 76 -19.21 9.15 -1.01
CA ALA A 76 -20.44 8.35 -1.09
C ALA A 76 -20.25 6.98 -1.78
N VAL A 77 -19.31 6.87 -2.73
CA VAL A 77 -19.03 5.64 -3.49
C VAL A 77 -17.60 5.12 -3.29
N ARG A 78 -16.93 5.58 -2.23
CA ARG A 78 -15.51 5.31 -1.94
C ARG A 78 -15.18 3.83 -1.95
N ILE A 79 -16.02 3.01 -1.32
CA ILE A 79 -15.82 1.56 -1.25
C ILE A 79 -15.96 0.88 -2.63
N GLU A 80 -16.85 1.38 -3.49
CA GLU A 80 -17.03 0.87 -4.85
C GLU A 80 -15.81 1.21 -5.70
N ILE A 81 -15.29 2.43 -5.59
CA ILE A 81 -14.07 2.83 -6.31
C ILE A 81 -12.87 2.03 -5.81
N LEU A 82 -12.64 1.96 -4.50
CA LEU A 82 -11.51 1.21 -3.92
C LEU A 82 -11.61 -0.31 -4.16
N GLY A 83 -12.82 -0.85 -4.26
CA GLY A 83 -13.04 -2.26 -4.60
C GLY A 83 -12.72 -2.57 -6.07
N ARG A 84 -12.84 -1.58 -6.96
CA ARG A 84 -12.71 -1.77 -8.41
C ARG A 84 -11.36 -1.34 -8.95
N VAL A 85 -10.87 -0.21 -8.49
CA VAL A 85 -9.83 0.56 -9.15
C VAL A 85 -8.56 0.61 -8.31
N ARG A 86 -7.40 0.42 -8.95
CA ARG A 86 -6.12 0.56 -8.26
C ARG A 86 -5.89 2.03 -7.94
N GLY A 87 -5.60 2.36 -6.70
CA GLY A 87 -5.31 3.70 -6.20
C GLY A 87 -5.04 3.67 -4.70
N GLU A 88 -4.54 4.79 -4.17
CA GLU A 88 -4.39 4.96 -2.72
C GLU A 88 -5.62 5.68 -2.14
N PRO A 89 -6.08 5.35 -0.93
CA PRO A 89 -7.11 6.08 -0.23
C PRO A 89 -6.59 7.48 0.08
N VAL A 90 -7.30 8.47 -0.44
CA VAL A 90 -7.01 9.88 -0.23
C VAL A 90 -8.23 10.58 0.34
N HIS A 91 -7.99 11.70 1.01
CA HIS A 91 -9.03 12.68 1.27
C HIS A 91 -8.81 13.88 0.34
N PHE A 92 -9.81 14.28 -0.44
CA PHE A 92 -9.74 15.48 -1.26
C PHE A 92 -10.30 16.67 -0.49
N VAL A 93 -9.55 17.78 -0.41
CA VAL A 93 -10.04 19.03 0.23
C VAL A 93 -11.21 19.63 -0.54
N ARG A 94 -11.24 19.42 -1.85
CA ARG A 94 -12.40 19.65 -2.73
C ARG A 94 -12.37 18.67 -3.89
N GLU A 95 -13.51 18.41 -4.50
CA GLU A 95 -13.59 17.58 -5.69
C GLU A 95 -12.76 18.16 -6.87
N PRO A 96 -11.94 17.33 -7.55
CA PRO A 96 -11.25 17.71 -8.79
C PRO A 96 -12.25 18.07 -9.89
N GLN A 97 -12.07 19.23 -10.50
CA GLN A 97 -13.00 19.79 -11.48
C GLN A 97 -12.66 19.37 -12.91
N ALA A 98 -13.69 19.12 -13.71
CA ALA A 98 -13.52 18.99 -15.15
C ALA A 98 -13.14 20.35 -15.75
N THR A 99 -12.45 20.33 -16.89
CA THR A 99 -12.19 21.55 -17.66
C THR A 99 -13.52 22.22 -18.02
N PRO A 100 -13.78 23.47 -17.59
CA PRO A 100 -15.06 24.11 -17.87
C PRO A 100 -15.22 24.38 -19.37
N GLU A 101 -16.46 24.42 -19.86
CA GLU A 101 -16.77 24.63 -21.29
C GLU A 101 -16.10 25.90 -21.84
N SER A 102 -16.01 26.96 -21.03
CA SER A 102 -15.36 28.23 -21.40
C SER A 102 -13.83 28.14 -21.55
N ALA A 103 -13.20 27.11 -20.98
CA ALA A 103 -11.76 26.86 -21.07
C ALA A 103 -11.41 25.69 -22.00
N LEU A 104 -12.41 24.97 -22.53
CA LEU A 104 -12.22 23.93 -23.52
C LEU A 104 -11.99 24.53 -24.91
N ASP A 105 -11.21 23.85 -25.73
CA ASP A 105 -11.20 24.13 -27.17
C ASP A 105 -12.64 23.99 -27.71
N PRO A 106 -13.16 24.99 -28.47
CA PRO A 106 -14.51 24.95 -29.01
C PRO A 106 -14.88 23.64 -29.73
N ARG A 107 -13.90 22.98 -30.37
CA ARG A 107 -14.10 21.70 -31.07
C ARG A 107 -14.39 20.53 -30.12
N LEU A 108 -14.00 20.64 -28.85
CA LEU A 108 -14.17 19.59 -27.83
C LEU A 108 -15.47 19.72 -27.05
N VAL A 109 -16.12 20.88 -27.06
CA VAL A 109 -17.36 21.16 -26.33
C VAL A 109 -18.45 20.11 -26.61
N ALA A 110 -18.67 19.77 -27.89
CA ALA A 110 -19.64 18.75 -28.26
C ALA A 110 -19.28 17.36 -27.69
N SER A 111 -17.99 17.00 -27.64
CA SER A 111 -17.56 15.74 -27.04
C SER A 111 -17.72 15.74 -25.52
N ALA A 112 -17.46 16.87 -24.85
CA ALA A 112 -17.70 17.02 -23.41
C ALA A 112 -19.19 16.85 -23.06
N LYS A 113 -20.09 17.48 -23.83
CA LYS A 113 -21.55 17.34 -23.65
C LYS A 113 -22.01 15.90 -23.85
N VAL A 114 -21.54 15.23 -24.91
CA VAL A 114 -21.86 13.82 -25.16
C VAL A 114 -21.31 12.91 -24.06
N PHE A 115 -20.11 13.17 -23.55
CA PHE A 115 -19.55 12.40 -22.44
C PHE A 115 -20.43 12.51 -21.19
N ALA A 116 -20.85 13.72 -20.83
CA ALA A 116 -21.69 13.96 -19.66
C ALA A 116 -23.06 13.25 -19.76
N SER A 117 -23.64 13.13 -20.96
CA SER A 117 -24.96 12.51 -21.17
C SER A 117 -24.92 10.99 -21.38
N GLN A 118 -23.75 10.39 -21.61
CA GLN A 118 -23.62 8.96 -21.88
C GLN A 118 -23.59 8.12 -20.59
N ARG A 119 -23.97 6.84 -20.73
CA ARG A 119 -23.90 5.84 -19.65
C ARG A 119 -22.44 5.71 -19.14
N PRO A 120 -22.22 5.67 -17.82
CA PRO A 120 -20.89 5.49 -17.26
C PRO A 120 -20.17 4.23 -17.73
N GLY A 121 -18.84 4.26 -17.70
CA GLY A 121 -17.93 3.26 -18.25
C GLY A 121 -17.77 3.38 -19.76
N GLY A 122 -18.85 3.20 -20.53
CA GLY A 122 -18.79 3.23 -22.01
C GLY A 122 -18.29 4.57 -22.57
N ARG A 123 -18.59 5.67 -21.88
CA ARG A 123 -18.22 7.02 -22.29
C ARG A 123 -16.70 7.27 -22.33
N VAL A 124 -15.93 6.67 -21.42
CA VAL A 124 -14.46 6.78 -21.41
C VAL A 124 -13.87 6.11 -22.66
N VAL A 125 -14.33 4.89 -22.96
CA VAL A 125 -13.88 4.13 -24.14
C VAL A 125 -14.26 4.84 -25.44
N ASN A 126 -15.44 5.46 -25.48
CA ASN A 126 -15.89 6.22 -26.65
C ASN A 126 -15.02 7.47 -26.90
N LEU A 127 -14.65 8.20 -25.85
CA LEU A 127 -13.71 9.31 -25.99
C LEU A 127 -12.34 8.84 -26.49
N LEU A 128 -11.80 7.76 -25.92
CA LEU A 128 -10.53 7.17 -26.34
C LEU A 128 -10.54 6.82 -27.83
N LYS A 129 -11.62 6.20 -28.32
CA LYS A 129 -11.77 5.87 -29.75
C LYS A 129 -11.85 7.12 -30.64
N ARG A 130 -12.63 8.13 -30.22
CA ARG A 130 -12.86 9.35 -30.99
C ARG A 130 -11.62 10.22 -31.10
N HIS A 131 -10.84 10.33 -30.02
CA HIS A 131 -9.70 11.23 -29.90
C HIS A 131 -8.36 10.49 -29.81
N LYS A 132 -8.27 9.25 -30.34
CA LYS A 132 -7.07 8.38 -30.24
C LYS A 132 -5.76 8.99 -30.76
N TYR A 133 -5.83 10.01 -31.61
CA TYR A 133 -4.68 10.70 -32.20
C TYR A 133 -4.55 12.14 -31.69
N ASP A 134 -5.29 12.51 -30.65
CA ASP A 134 -5.25 13.84 -30.03
C ASP A 134 -5.10 13.69 -28.50
N PRO A 135 -3.87 13.45 -28.02
CA PRO A 135 -3.62 13.27 -26.58
C PRO A 135 -4.03 14.48 -25.76
N ARG A 136 -3.88 15.69 -26.30
CA ARG A 136 -4.25 16.94 -25.63
C ARG A 136 -5.77 17.06 -25.46
N ALA A 137 -6.56 16.65 -26.44
CA ALA A 137 -8.01 16.57 -26.31
C ALA A 137 -8.42 15.54 -25.25
N LEU A 138 -7.85 14.34 -25.28
CA LEU A 138 -8.14 13.30 -24.28
C LEU A 138 -7.78 13.77 -22.87
N ARG A 139 -6.61 14.39 -22.70
CA ARG A 139 -6.17 14.99 -21.43
C ARG A 139 -7.18 16.01 -20.90
N SER A 140 -7.65 16.91 -21.76
CA SER A 140 -8.58 17.99 -21.39
C SER A 140 -9.99 17.48 -21.03
N LEU A 141 -10.40 16.36 -21.63
CA LEU A 141 -11.73 15.75 -21.44
C LEU A 141 -11.77 14.71 -20.30
N LEU A 142 -10.69 13.96 -20.08
CA LEU A 142 -10.64 12.84 -19.15
C LEU A 142 -9.99 13.18 -17.81
N LEU A 143 -8.97 14.04 -17.78
CA LEU A 143 -8.34 14.46 -16.54
C LEU A 143 -9.08 15.65 -15.93
N ARG A 144 -9.21 15.64 -14.61
CA ARG A 144 -9.85 16.72 -13.85
C ARG A 144 -8.79 17.48 -13.07
N GLU A 145 -8.39 18.66 -13.54
CA GLU A 145 -7.25 19.41 -13.01
C GLU A 145 -5.94 18.59 -12.97
N GLY A 146 -5.78 17.70 -13.96
CA GLY A 146 -4.67 16.74 -14.06
C GLY A 146 -4.87 15.44 -13.28
N TYR A 147 -5.94 15.31 -12.48
CA TYR A 147 -6.22 14.09 -11.74
C TYR A 147 -6.86 13.01 -12.59
N ALA A 148 -6.38 11.77 -12.43
CA ALA A 148 -7.05 10.55 -12.85
C ALA A 148 -8.20 10.25 -11.87
N TYR A 149 -9.29 10.99 -12.01
CA TYR A 149 -10.43 10.99 -11.10
C TYR A 149 -11.74 10.94 -11.89
N ALA A 150 -12.68 10.12 -11.40
CA ALA A 150 -14.07 10.14 -11.81
C ALA A 150 -14.96 9.81 -10.60
N PRO A 151 -16.06 10.54 -10.39
CA PRO A 151 -16.97 10.27 -9.27
C PRO A 151 -17.82 9.01 -9.48
N ASP A 152 -17.95 8.53 -10.73
CA ASP A 152 -18.65 7.29 -11.02
C ASP A 152 -17.67 6.09 -10.97
N PRO A 153 -17.99 4.99 -10.25
CA PRO A 153 -17.10 3.84 -10.13
C PRO A 153 -16.75 3.13 -11.45
N MET A 154 -17.68 3.11 -12.41
CA MET A 154 -17.45 2.46 -13.72
C MET A 154 -16.59 3.32 -14.63
N ASP A 155 -16.76 4.64 -14.60
CA ASP A 155 -15.81 5.53 -15.27
C ASP A 155 -14.43 5.46 -14.66
N ALA A 156 -14.32 5.46 -13.33
CA ALA A 156 -13.04 5.34 -12.64
C ALA A 156 -12.33 4.04 -13.05
N LEU A 157 -13.07 2.93 -13.12
CA LEU A 157 -12.55 1.66 -13.60
C LEU A 157 -12.08 1.73 -15.05
N MET A 158 -12.87 2.31 -15.95
CA MET A 158 -12.47 2.42 -17.37
C MET A 158 -11.30 3.39 -17.56
N LEU A 159 -11.25 4.49 -16.81
CA LEU A 159 -10.16 5.45 -16.84
C LEU A 159 -8.83 4.76 -16.48
N ILE A 160 -8.80 3.94 -15.44
CA ILE A 160 -7.56 3.29 -14.98
C ILE A 160 -7.21 2.02 -15.78
N THR A 161 -8.19 1.32 -16.33
CA THR A 161 -7.93 0.05 -17.04
C THR A 161 -7.75 0.22 -18.56
N GLN A 162 -8.32 1.27 -19.16
CA GLN A 162 -8.31 1.46 -20.61
C GLN A 162 -7.42 2.61 -21.07
N VAL A 163 -7.19 3.63 -20.23
CA VAL A 163 -6.41 4.82 -20.62
C VAL A 163 -4.97 4.66 -20.15
N LYS A 164 -4.03 4.77 -21.08
CA LYS A 164 -2.59 4.79 -20.83
C LYS A 164 -2.09 6.22 -20.78
N LEU A 165 -0.96 6.44 -20.10
CA LEU A 165 -0.30 7.75 -20.11
C LEU A 165 0.04 8.23 -21.53
N THR A 166 0.39 7.31 -22.45
CA THR A 166 0.65 7.63 -23.86
C THR A 166 -0.58 8.00 -24.67
N ASP A 167 -1.79 7.74 -24.16
CA ASP A 167 -3.03 8.20 -24.77
C ASP A 167 -3.31 9.67 -24.40
N LEU A 168 -2.71 10.16 -23.30
CA LEU A 168 -2.95 11.49 -22.73
C LEU A 168 -1.79 12.48 -22.97
N PHE A 169 -0.59 11.95 -23.25
CA PHE A 169 0.64 12.72 -23.37
C PHE A 169 1.54 12.16 -24.48
N ASP A 170 2.10 13.06 -25.29
CA ASP A 170 3.12 12.77 -26.31
C ASP A 170 4.46 13.45 -26.01
N GLU A 171 4.52 14.25 -24.95
CA GLU A 171 5.70 14.95 -24.48
C GLU A 171 6.84 13.97 -24.12
N PRO A 172 8.12 14.35 -24.34
CA PRO A 172 9.25 13.46 -24.04
C PRO A 172 9.38 13.14 -22.54
N GLN A 173 8.89 14.05 -21.69
CA GLN A 173 8.87 13.91 -20.25
C GLN A 173 7.56 14.48 -19.70
N ILE A 174 7.03 13.83 -18.66
CA ILE A 174 5.89 14.28 -17.87
C ILE A 174 6.20 14.11 -16.38
N PHE A 175 5.38 14.68 -15.51
CA PHE A 175 5.49 14.55 -14.06
C PHE A 175 4.24 13.87 -13.50
N LEU A 176 4.45 12.92 -12.60
CA LEU A 176 3.40 12.16 -11.92
C LEU A 176 3.47 12.43 -10.42
N ALA A 177 2.42 13.00 -9.85
CA ALA A 177 2.22 13.07 -8.40
C ALA A 177 1.37 11.89 -7.93
N ARG A 178 1.90 11.13 -6.96
CA ARG A 178 1.23 10.03 -6.27
C ARG A 178 1.56 10.06 -4.79
N GLY A 179 0.52 10.15 -3.95
CA GLY A 179 0.69 10.37 -2.52
C GLY A 179 1.53 11.61 -2.28
N THR A 180 2.58 11.49 -1.47
CA THR A 180 3.49 12.61 -1.18
C THR A 180 4.64 12.78 -2.18
N SER A 181 4.71 11.96 -3.22
CA SER A 181 5.83 11.96 -4.19
C SER A 181 5.44 12.60 -5.51
N ILE A 182 6.35 13.40 -6.06
CA ILE A 182 6.33 13.82 -7.46
C ILE A 182 7.55 13.20 -8.13
N ARG A 183 7.37 12.57 -9.28
CA ARG A 183 8.48 11.99 -10.05
C ARG A 183 8.37 12.29 -11.54
N PRO A 184 9.51 12.56 -12.20
CA PRO A 184 9.54 12.65 -13.65
C PRO A 184 9.38 11.26 -14.26
N LEU A 185 8.70 11.19 -15.39
CA LEU A 185 8.58 10.00 -16.23
C LEU A 185 9.07 10.33 -17.63
N THR A 186 9.90 9.45 -18.19
CA THR A 186 10.48 9.63 -19.52
C THR A 186 9.77 8.75 -20.53
N ARG A 187 9.40 9.31 -21.68
CA ARG A 187 8.81 8.56 -22.78
C ARG A 187 9.88 7.76 -23.51
N THR A 188 9.74 6.45 -23.56
CA THR A 188 10.68 5.54 -24.23
C THR A 188 9.96 4.45 -25.01
N LYS A 189 10.66 3.80 -25.94
CA LYS A 189 10.12 2.73 -26.78
C LYS A 189 10.54 1.37 -26.20
N ILE A 190 9.57 0.60 -25.70
CA ILE A 190 9.77 -0.76 -25.16
C ILE A 190 8.97 -1.72 -26.03
N ASN A 191 9.62 -2.76 -26.56
CA ASN A 191 8.97 -3.77 -27.41
C ASN A 191 8.13 -3.18 -28.55
N LYS A 192 8.70 -2.16 -29.21
CA LYS A 192 8.07 -1.37 -30.30
C LYS A 192 6.91 -0.45 -29.90
N GLU A 193 6.52 -0.40 -28.63
CA GLU A 193 5.48 0.50 -28.12
C GLU A 193 6.08 1.64 -27.28
N PHE A 194 5.51 2.84 -27.40
CA PHE A 194 5.87 3.91 -26.47
C PHE A 194 5.26 3.66 -25.09
N ARG A 195 6.03 3.95 -24.05
CA ARG A 195 5.66 3.89 -22.64
C ARG A 195 6.34 5.03 -21.89
N TYR A 196 5.71 5.51 -20.83
CA TYR A 196 6.38 6.34 -19.84
C TYR A 196 7.01 5.44 -18.79
N VAL A 197 8.28 5.67 -18.48
CA VAL A 197 9.04 4.91 -17.48
C VAL A 197 9.56 5.81 -16.39
N ASP A 198 9.73 5.25 -15.20
CA ASP A 198 10.44 5.93 -14.11
C ASP A 198 11.97 5.91 -14.32
N ALA A 199 12.71 6.46 -13.35
CA ALA A 199 14.17 6.50 -13.37
C ALA A 199 14.83 5.10 -13.40
N THR A 200 14.12 4.04 -13.02
CA THR A 200 14.61 2.66 -13.08
C THR A 200 14.32 1.98 -14.42
N GLY A 201 13.64 2.68 -15.34
CA GLY A 201 13.22 2.13 -16.63
C GLY A 201 11.93 1.29 -16.54
N LYS A 202 11.27 1.24 -15.39
CA LYS A 202 10.04 0.48 -15.20
C LYS A 202 8.85 1.28 -15.77
N PRO A 203 7.98 0.66 -16.58
CA PRO A 203 6.77 1.33 -17.07
C PRO A 203 5.88 1.81 -15.92
N ALA A 204 5.45 3.06 -16.00
CA ALA A 204 4.51 3.65 -15.07
C ALA A 204 3.06 3.40 -15.55
N ASP A 205 2.26 2.85 -14.66
CA ASP A 205 0.80 2.81 -14.80
C ASP A 205 0.18 4.03 -14.10
N MET A 206 -0.92 4.53 -14.66
CA MET A 206 -1.79 5.51 -14.02
C MET A 206 -2.69 4.81 -13.00
N LEU A 207 -2.83 5.38 -11.80
CA LEU A 207 -3.71 4.92 -10.73
C LEU A 207 -4.78 5.97 -10.42
N PHE A 208 -5.88 5.54 -9.80
CA PHE A 208 -6.90 6.46 -9.34
C PHE A 208 -6.32 7.44 -8.31
N GLY A 209 -6.59 8.72 -8.50
CA GLY A 209 -6.09 9.80 -7.64
C GLY A 209 -4.69 10.31 -8.01
N ASP A 210 -3.98 9.68 -8.96
CA ASP A 210 -2.76 10.24 -9.51
C ASP A 210 -3.04 11.60 -10.16
N ARG A 211 -2.10 12.54 -10.04
CA ARG A 211 -2.11 13.80 -10.80
C ARG A 211 -0.96 13.82 -11.79
N VAL A 212 -1.23 14.15 -13.06
CA VAL A 212 -0.23 14.14 -14.12
C VAL A 212 -0.20 15.50 -14.80
N ALA A 213 1.00 16.01 -15.06
CA ALA A 213 1.21 17.28 -15.76
C ALA A 213 2.47 17.25 -16.63
N VAL A 214 2.60 18.25 -17.51
CA VAL A 214 3.78 18.41 -18.39
C VAL A 214 4.94 19.03 -17.63
N THR A 215 4.66 19.90 -16.68
CA THR A 215 5.67 20.52 -15.81
C THR A 215 5.43 20.19 -14.33
N GLU A 216 6.49 20.11 -13.54
CA GLU A 216 6.40 19.89 -12.10
C GLU A 216 5.62 21.00 -11.38
N LYS A 217 5.76 22.26 -11.83
CA LYS A 217 5.10 23.42 -11.24
C LYS A 217 3.57 23.31 -11.25
N GLU A 218 2.99 22.67 -12.26
CA GLU A 218 1.54 22.43 -12.35
C GLU A 218 1.01 21.50 -11.24
N LEU A 219 1.90 20.75 -10.58
CA LEU A 219 1.56 19.82 -9.51
C LEU A 219 1.70 20.42 -8.09
N ALA A 220 2.16 21.67 -7.96
CA ALA A 220 2.52 22.29 -6.69
C ALA A 220 1.37 22.45 -5.68
N THR A 221 0.11 22.45 -6.14
CA THR A 221 -1.08 22.67 -5.30
C THR A 221 -2.00 21.44 -5.29
N PRO A 222 -1.63 20.37 -4.57
CA PRO A 222 -2.42 19.15 -4.57
C PRO A 222 -3.71 19.28 -3.76
N LEU A 223 -4.79 18.71 -4.31
CA LEU A 223 -6.10 18.63 -3.67
C LEU A 223 -6.23 17.45 -2.72
N HIS A 224 -5.43 16.39 -2.92
CA HIS A 224 -5.50 15.18 -2.12
C HIS A 224 -4.65 15.29 -0.85
N ARG A 225 -4.99 14.48 0.13
CA ARG A 225 -4.31 14.27 1.40
C ARG A 225 -4.11 12.77 1.58
N ASP A 226 -2.87 12.34 1.75
CA ASP A 226 -2.50 10.93 1.84
C ASP A 226 -2.81 10.36 3.23
N VAL A 227 -4.06 9.92 3.40
CA VAL A 227 -4.55 9.39 4.68
C VAL A 227 -4.01 7.99 4.97
N ALA A 228 -3.64 7.23 3.94
CA ALA A 228 -3.02 5.92 4.10
C ALA A 228 -1.61 6.06 4.69
N ALA A 229 -0.77 6.93 4.12
CA ALA A 229 0.56 7.22 4.67
C ALA A 229 0.49 7.82 6.09
N LEU A 230 -0.51 8.66 6.36
CA LEU A 230 -0.77 9.17 7.70
C LEU A 230 -1.08 8.04 8.69
N SER A 231 -1.99 7.12 8.36
CA SER A 231 -2.34 5.97 9.22
C SER A 231 -1.12 5.11 9.52
N GLU A 232 -0.28 4.84 8.51
CA GLU A 232 0.95 4.06 8.68
C GLU A 232 1.97 4.76 9.59
N SER A 233 2.21 6.05 9.37
CA SER A 233 3.21 6.82 10.14
C SER A 233 2.76 7.14 11.57
N ALA A 234 1.48 7.47 11.77
CA ALA A 234 0.93 7.78 13.09
C ALA A 234 0.52 6.52 13.88
N GLY A 235 0.37 5.37 13.21
CA GLY A 235 0.10 4.08 13.86
C GLY A 235 -1.35 3.87 14.31
N PHE A 236 -2.31 4.56 13.71
CA PHE A 236 -3.74 4.35 13.94
C PHE A 236 -4.37 3.50 12.84
N ASP A 237 -5.51 2.87 13.12
CA ASP A 237 -6.17 1.95 12.19
C ASP A 237 -7.48 2.50 11.58
N ARG A 238 -8.15 3.47 12.24
CA ARG A 238 -9.33 4.15 11.70
C ARG A 238 -9.30 5.65 11.94
N MET A 239 -10.01 6.40 11.10
CA MET A 239 -10.24 7.83 11.27
C MET A 239 -11.65 8.26 10.84
N ARG A 240 -12.17 9.32 11.47
CA ARG A 240 -13.42 9.98 11.12
C ARG A 240 -13.18 11.48 11.03
N ILE A 241 -13.29 12.03 9.83
CA ILE A 241 -13.09 13.47 9.61
C ILE A 241 -14.32 14.23 10.12
N ARG A 242 -14.12 15.16 11.05
CA ARG A 242 -15.17 16.07 11.55
C ARG A 242 -15.19 17.37 10.76
N HIS A 243 -14.01 17.94 10.57
CA HIS A 243 -13.80 19.20 9.88
C HIS A 243 -12.49 19.15 9.12
N ALA A 244 -12.45 19.72 7.92
CA ALA A 244 -11.23 19.84 7.14
C ALA A 244 -11.19 21.25 6.55
N THR A 245 -10.00 21.84 6.55
CA THR A 245 -9.64 23.05 5.82
C THR A 245 -8.56 22.67 4.81
N THR A 246 -8.00 23.64 4.08
CA THR A 246 -6.85 23.38 3.20
C THR A 246 -5.60 22.94 3.99
N GLU A 247 -5.43 23.44 5.22
CA GLU A 247 -4.19 23.33 5.99
C GLU A 247 -4.30 22.37 7.18
N ALA A 248 -5.51 22.08 7.65
CA ALA A 248 -5.72 21.27 8.85
C ALA A 248 -6.98 20.40 8.76
N ILE A 249 -6.93 19.24 9.42
CA ILE A 249 -8.06 18.32 9.55
C ILE A 249 -8.27 18.03 11.03
N VAL A 250 -9.49 18.28 11.52
CA VAL A 250 -9.96 17.79 12.82
C VAL A 250 -10.64 16.46 12.59
N ALA A 251 -10.12 15.41 13.21
CA ALA A 251 -10.62 14.06 13.07
C ALA A 251 -10.61 13.32 14.41
N ASP A 252 -11.54 12.39 14.57
CA ASP A 252 -11.43 11.37 15.59
C ASP A 252 -10.59 10.23 15.00
N VAL A 253 -9.52 9.86 15.68
CA VAL A 253 -8.56 8.85 15.23
C VAL A 253 -8.58 7.68 16.20
N ARG A 254 -8.58 6.44 15.69
CA ARG A 254 -8.66 5.22 16.50
C ARG A 254 -7.30 4.54 16.63
N PHE A 255 -6.85 4.38 17.87
CA PHE A 255 -5.68 3.61 18.26
C PHE A 255 -6.13 2.35 18.98
N GLY A 256 -6.27 1.25 18.25
CA GLY A 256 -6.83 0.01 18.81
C GLY A 256 -8.32 0.18 19.09
N GLU A 257 -8.69 0.20 20.37
CA GLU A 257 -10.08 0.44 20.79
C GLU A 257 -10.33 1.90 21.23
N THR A 258 -9.28 2.72 21.35
CA THR A 258 -9.38 4.09 21.84
C THR A 258 -9.59 5.06 20.70
N TRP A 259 -10.72 5.78 20.69
CA TRP A 259 -10.92 6.93 19.80
C TRP A 259 -10.45 8.21 20.49
N ALA A 260 -9.78 9.07 19.74
CA ALA A 260 -9.22 10.31 20.26
C ALA A 260 -9.42 11.47 19.28
N SER A 261 -9.94 12.58 19.78
CA SER A 261 -10.04 13.81 19.01
C SER A 261 -8.65 14.36 18.74
N SER A 262 -8.34 14.57 17.47
CA SER A 262 -6.98 14.85 17.00
C SER A 262 -6.97 16.00 16.01
N LEU A 263 -5.92 16.82 16.11
CA LEU A 263 -5.59 17.79 15.09
C LEU A 263 -4.53 17.21 14.16
N LEU A 264 -4.82 17.21 12.87
CA LEU A 264 -3.91 16.84 11.81
C LEU A 264 -3.54 18.10 11.01
N VAL A 265 -2.26 18.25 10.67
CA VAL A 265 -1.77 19.35 9.83
C VAL A 265 -1.40 18.83 8.45
N SER A 266 -1.70 19.61 7.43
CA SER A 266 -1.43 19.30 6.03
C SER A 266 -0.31 20.19 5.49
N ASP A 267 0.69 19.56 4.88
CA ASP A 267 1.70 20.22 4.06
C ASP A 267 1.62 19.63 2.65
N GLY A 268 0.91 20.36 1.77
CA GLY A 268 0.50 19.84 0.46
C GLY A 268 -0.27 18.51 0.59
N PRO A 269 0.23 17.40 0.02
CA PRO A 269 -0.43 16.10 0.11
C PRO A 269 -0.10 15.34 1.41
N LYS A 270 0.96 15.73 2.12
CA LYS A 270 1.39 15.09 3.36
C LYS A 270 0.49 15.54 4.49
N VAL A 271 0.05 14.60 5.31
CA VAL A 271 -0.67 14.88 6.57
C VAL A 271 0.14 14.33 7.74
N SER A 272 0.12 15.01 8.86
CA SER A 272 0.79 14.56 10.09
C SER A 272 -0.09 14.81 11.31
N LEU A 273 -0.04 13.89 12.28
CA LEU A 273 -0.71 14.05 13.57
C LEU A 273 0.01 15.15 14.36
N ALA A 274 -0.66 16.28 14.60
CA ALA A 274 -0.06 17.43 15.27
C ALA A 274 -0.24 17.37 16.79
N CYS A 275 -1.43 16.99 17.26
CA CYS A 275 -1.71 16.79 18.69
C CYS A 275 -2.99 15.98 18.91
N ILE A 276 -3.15 15.48 20.14
CA ILE A 276 -4.33 14.75 20.62
C ILE A 276 -4.97 15.57 21.74
N ALA A 277 -6.27 15.85 21.60
CA ALA A 277 -7.04 16.75 22.48
C ALA A 277 -7.68 16.04 23.68
N GLU A 278 -7.25 14.82 23.98
CA GLU A 278 -7.71 14.01 25.11
C GLU A 278 -6.96 14.35 26.39
N GLU A 279 -7.49 13.95 27.54
CA GLU A 279 -6.80 14.04 28.83
C GLU A 279 -5.61 13.07 28.92
N LYS A 280 -4.67 13.36 29.83
CA LYS A 280 -3.44 12.59 30.01
C LYS A 280 -3.66 11.06 30.12
N PRO A 281 -4.62 10.52 30.90
CA PRO A 281 -4.82 9.07 30.99
C PRO A 281 -5.15 8.39 29.66
N VAL A 282 -5.90 9.08 28.79
CA VAL A 282 -6.22 8.58 27.45
C VAL A 282 -5.00 8.66 26.54
N ARG A 283 -4.22 9.75 26.62
CA ARG A 283 -2.95 9.88 25.86
C ARG A 283 -1.93 8.81 26.27
N ASP A 284 -1.84 8.49 27.55
CA ASP A 284 -0.97 7.43 28.09
C ASP A 284 -1.42 6.04 27.59
N THR A 285 -2.74 5.80 27.48
CA THR A 285 -3.31 4.58 26.87
C THR A 285 -2.92 4.46 25.40
N ILE A 286 -2.99 5.57 24.65
CA ILE A 286 -2.60 5.62 23.23
C ILE A 286 -1.09 5.37 23.08
N ALA A 287 -0.27 6.00 23.91
CA ALA A 287 1.19 5.79 23.90
C ALA A 287 1.53 4.32 24.15
N THR A 288 0.89 3.71 25.16
CA THR A 288 1.04 2.28 25.47
C THR A 288 0.65 1.40 24.27
N TYR A 289 -0.47 1.70 23.61
CA TYR A 289 -0.89 0.99 22.40
C TYR A 289 0.14 1.14 21.26
N LEU A 290 0.63 2.35 21.01
CA LEU A 290 1.59 2.61 19.95
C LEU A 290 2.90 1.86 20.17
N GLU A 291 3.35 1.77 21.41
CA GLU A 291 4.51 0.97 21.82
C GLU A 291 4.23 -0.53 21.64
N SER A 292 3.13 -1.04 22.19
CA SER A 292 2.81 -2.47 22.16
C SER A 292 2.54 -3.00 20.75
N SER A 293 2.01 -2.16 19.86
CA SER A 293 1.74 -2.50 18.45
C SER A 293 2.91 -2.20 17.51
N ALA A 294 4.00 -1.59 17.98
CA ALA A 294 5.17 -1.28 17.16
C ALA A 294 5.76 -2.53 16.45
N PRO A 295 5.91 -3.70 17.11
CA PRO A 295 6.36 -4.91 16.44
C PRO A 295 5.47 -5.32 15.27
N HIS A 296 4.15 -5.26 15.45
CA HIS A 296 3.18 -5.56 14.40
C HIS A 296 3.35 -4.62 13.20
N ARG A 297 3.45 -3.30 13.45
CA ARG A 297 3.62 -2.31 12.37
C ARG A 297 4.90 -2.52 11.57
N ARG A 298 6.03 -2.81 12.25
CA ARG A 298 7.30 -3.11 11.58
C ARG A 298 7.25 -4.42 10.79
N ALA A 299 6.62 -5.46 11.34
CA ALA A 299 6.39 -6.71 10.61
C ALA A 299 5.56 -6.48 9.34
N MET A 300 4.48 -5.70 9.43
CA MET A 300 3.68 -5.33 8.26
C MET A 300 4.46 -4.53 7.22
N GLN A 301 5.34 -3.62 7.64
CA GLN A 301 6.24 -2.92 6.70
C GLN A 301 7.18 -3.90 5.99
N ALA A 302 7.82 -4.82 6.73
CA ALA A 302 8.71 -5.83 6.15
C ALA A 302 7.99 -6.76 5.14
N ILE A 303 6.73 -7.11 5.43
CA ILE A 303 5.86 -7.85 4.51
C ILE A 303 5.62 -7.05 3.23
N ARG A 304 5.25 -5.77 3.32
CA ARG A 304 4.99 -4.90 2.15
C ARG A 304 6.21 -4.73 1.27
N ASP A 305 7.37 -4.52 1.89
CA ASP A 305 8.65 -4.42 1.19
C ASP A 305 8.98 -5.74 0.47
N THR A 306 8.68 -6.88 1.09
CA THR A 306 8.85 -8.20 0.50
C THR A 306 7.89 -8.41 -0.68
N ILE A 307 6.61 -8.05 -0.54
CA ILE A 307 5.64 -8.09 -1.64
C ILE A 307 6.12 -7.25 -2.83
N THR A 308 6.63 -6.04 -2.58
CA THR A 308 7.20 -5.19 -3.64
C THR A 308 8.33 -5.92 -4.37
N LYS A 309 9.29 -6.51 -3.64
CA LYS A 309 10.39 -7.29 -4.24
C LYS A 309 9.88 -8.46 -5.07
N VAL A 310 8.94 -9.25 -4.56
CA VAL A 310 8.39 -10.42 -5.26
C VAL A 310 7.61 -10.02 -6.52
N VAL A 311 6.88 -8.90 -6.48
CA VAL A 311 6.21 -8.34 -7.66
C VAL A 311 7.21 -7.89 -8.72
N ASP A 312 8.32 -7.28 -8.31
CA ASP A 312 9.38 -6.83 -9.21
C ASP A 312 10.16 -8.00 -9.83
N GLU A 313 10.42 -9.05 -9.06
CA GLU A 313 11.07 -10.29 -9.51
C GLU A 313 10.15 -11.13 -10.42
N SER A 314 8.84 -10.91 -10.34
CA SER A 314 7.82 -11.50 -11.20
C SER A 314 7.97 -13.03 -11.33
N PHE A 315 8.05 -13.73 -10.20
CA PHE A 315 8.17 -15.19 -10.15
C PHE A 315 7.15 -15.90 -11.03
N ARG A 316 7.61 -16.98 -11.68
CA ARG A 316 6.78 -17.79 -12.57
C ARG A 316 5.66 -18.44 -11.77
N PHE A 317 4.45 -18.41 -12.31
CA PHE A 317 3.36 -19.21 -11.75
C PHE A 317 3.65 -20.69 -11.93
N ASP A 318 3.40 -21.48 -10.89
CA ASP A 318 3.65 -22.92 -10.89
C ASP A 318 2.58 -23.66 -11.70
N ARG A 319 2.71 -23.57 -13.02
CA ARG A 319 1.96 -24.33 -14.00
C ARG A 319 2.88 -24.67 -15.17
N PRO A 320 2.91 -25.93 -15.63
CA PRO A 320 3.65 -26.31 -16.82
C PRO A 320 3.28 -25.45 -18.04
N GLU A 321 4.25 -25.22 -18.91
CA GLU A 321 3.97 -24.54 -20.19
C GLU A 321 2.90 -25.31 -20.98
N ARG A 322 1.94 -24.57 -21.54
CA ARG A 322 0.82 -25.07 -22.37
C ARG A 322 -0.24 -25.91 -21.63
N GLU A 323 -0.20 -25.97 -20.30
CA GLU A 323 -1.28 -26.59 -19.54
C GLU A 323 -2.58 -25.76 -19.65
N PRO A 324 -3.70 -26.34 -20.15
CA PRO A 324 -4.93 -25.60 -20.39
C PRO A 324 -5.71 -25.28 -19.11
N ASP A 325 -5.59 -26.11 -18.08
CA ASP A 325 -6.37 -26.03 -16.86
C ASP A 325 -5.51 -25.87 -15.60
N HIS A 326 -6.11 -26.03 -14.43
CA HIS A 326 -5.50 -25.78 -13.11
C HIS A 326 -5.15 -27.06 -12.36
N PHE A 327 -5.42 -28.25 -12.92
CA PHE A 327 -5.27 -29.52 -12.19
C PHE A 327 -3.80 -29.89 -11.94
N ARG A 328 -2.88 -29.27 -12.67
CA ARG A 328 -1.43 -29.48 -12.55
C ARG A 328 -0.71 -28.26 -11.99
N ASP A 329 -1.46 -27.31 -11.42
CA ASP A 329 -0.88 -26.20 -10.66
C ASP A 329 -0.10 -26.75 -9.46
N GLY A 330 1.13 -26.29 -9.27
CA GLY A 330 2.01 -26.75 -8.19
C GLY A 330 3.00 -27.85 -8.58
N ILE A 331 2.95 -28.43 -9.78
CA ILE A 331 3.82 -29.58 -10.11
C ILE A 331 5.30 -29.20 -10.35
N LEU A 332 5.59 -27.95 -10.69
CA LEU A 332 6.93 -27.49 -11.05
C LEU A 332 7.81 -27.24 -9.82
N ARG A 333 7.28 -26.75 -8.69
CA ARG A 333 8.11 -26.43 -7.51
C ARG A 333 8.86 -27.63 -6.93
N PRO A 334 8.30 -28.85 -6.85
CA PRO A 334 9.07 -30.03 -6.45
C PRO A 334 10.22 -30.36 -7.43
N GLN A 335 10.00 -30.18 -8.73
CA GLN A 335 11.02 -30.39 -9.76
C GLN A 335 12.12 -29.32 -9.67
N TRP A 336 11.72 -28.06 -9.49
CA TRP A 336 12.61 -26.94 -9.24
C TRP A 336 13.46 -27.17 -7.98
N MET A 337 12.85 -27.60 -6.87
CA MET A 337 13.55 -27.85 -5.60
C MET A 337 14.62 -28.94 -5.77
N THR A 338 14.28 -30.03 -6.47
CA THR A 338 15.23 -31.11 -6.77
C THR A 338 16.43 -30.58 -7.56
N ALA A 339 16.18 -29.79 -8.60
CA ALA A 339 17.24 -29.21 -9.41
C ALA A 339 18.09 -28.19 -8.63
N TYR A 340 17.45 -27.35 -7.82
CA TYR A 340 18.09 -26.38 -6.94
C TYR A 340 19.04 -27.06 -5.95
N LEU A 341 18.57 -28.09 -5.22
CA LEU A 341 19.38 -28.83 -4.25
C LEU A 341 20.54 -29.59 -4.91
N GLN A 342 20.42 -29.96 -6.18
CA GLN A 342 21.48 -30.57 -6.98
C GLN A 342 22.47 -29.55 -7.57
N GLY A 343 22.30 -28.25 -7.29
CA GLY A 343 23.15 -27.18 -7.82
C GLY A 343 22.99 -26.95 -9.33
N ARG A 344 21.88 -27.41 -9.93
CA ARG A 344 21.61 -27.21 -11.36
C ARG A 344 21.15 -25.79 -11.62
N THR A 345 21.44 -25.27 -12.81
CA THR A 345 20.98 -23.94 -13.26
C THR A 345 19.63 -23.99 -13.99
N SER A 346 19.21 -25.18 -14.44
CA SER A 346 17.93 -25.43 -15.10
C SER A 346 17.47 -26.88 -14.88
N TYR A 347 16.21 -27.14 -15.23
CA TYR A 347 15.63 -28.49 -15.27
C TYR A 347 14.62 -28.62 -16.41
N THR A 348 14.40 -29.85 -16.87
CA THR A 348 13.45 -30.15 -17.94
C THR A 348 12.22 -30.84 -17.37
N PHE A 349 11.04 -30.36 -17.75
CA PHE A 349 9.76 -31.00 -17.48
C PHE A 349 8.93 -31.01 -18.76
N GLU A 350 8.52 -32.19 -19.21
CA GLU A 350 7.69 -32.38 -20.42
C GLU A 350 8.24 -31.66 -21.68
N LYS A 351 9.54 -31.81 -21.94
CA LYS A 351 10.26 -31.19 -23.07
C LYS A 351 10.42 -29.67 -23.00
N HIS A 352 9.96 -29.03 -21.93
CA HIS A 352 10.19 -27.62 -21.64
C HIS A 352 11.32 -27.45 -20.63
N THR A 353 12.18 -26.46 -20.85
CA THR A 353 13.29 -26.14 -19.93
C THR A 353 12.87 -24.98 -19.04
N TYR A 354 13.12 -25.13 -17.74
CA TYR A 354 12.79 -24.16 -16.70
C TYR A 354 14.08 -23.75 -16.00
N SER A 355 14.24 -22.46 -15.73
CA SER A 355 15.40 -21.95 -15.00
C SER A 355 15.24 -22.18 -13.50
N VAL A 356 16.36 -22.49 -12.83
CA VAL A 356 16.41 -22.54 -11.35
C VAL A 356 16.65 -21.15 -10.76
N PHE A 357 17.43 -20.33 -11.45
CA PHE A 357 17.80 -18.98 -11.06
C PHE A 357 17.30 -17.96 -12.07
N GLY A 358 16.96 -16.76 -11.59
CA GLY A 358 16.59 -15.62 -12.42
C GLY A 358 17.81 -14.94 -13.04
N PRO A 359 17.61 -13.91 -13.89
CA PRO A 359 18.71 -13.19 -14.55
C PRO A 359 19.71 -12.55 -13.59
N SER A 360 19.32 -12.25 -12.36
CA SER A 360 20.17 -11.69 -11.30
C SER A 360 20.94 -12.76 -10.49
N GLY A 361 20.81 -14.04 -10.83
CA GLY A 361 21.38 -15.15 -10.05
C GLY A 361 20.58 -15.50 -8.78
N LEU A 362 19.49 -14.78 -8.48
CA LEU A 362 18.61 -15.13 -7.37
C LEU A 362 17.85 -16.42 -7.65
N ALA A 363 17.61 -17.22 -6.61
CA ALA A 363 16.74 -18.39 -6.70
C ALA A 363 15.35 -17.99 -7.21
N TRP A 364 14.81 -18.75 -8.15
CA TRP A 364 13.59 -18.41 -8.89
C TRP A 364 12.53 -19.50 -8.79
N PRO A 365 12.01 -19.78 -7.57
CA PRO A 365 11.04 -20.83 -7.36
C PRO A 365 9.72 -20.50 -8.09
N PRO A 366 9.07 -21.49 -8.72
CA PRO A 366 7.71 -21.31 -9.18
C PRO A 366 6.75 -21.28 -7.98
N GLU A 367 5.66 -20.51 -8.12
CA GLU A 367 4.70 -20.27 -7.03
C GLU A 367 3.25 -20.45 -7.47
N VAL A 368 2.44 -21.06 -6.60
CA VAL A 368 0.98 -20.84 -6.59
C VAL A 368 0.61 -19.73 -5.57
N CYS A 369 -0.67 -19.39 -5.48
CA CYS A 369 -1.16 -18.33 -4.58
C CYS A 369 -0.76 -18.50 -3.11
N VAL A 370 -0.78 -19.73 -2.57
CA VAL A 370 -0.37 -19.99 -1.19
C VAL A 370 1.15 -19.94 -1.02
N ASP A 371 1.92 -20.39 -2.01
CA ASP A 371 3.38 -20.25 -1.97
C ASP A 371 3.76 -18.78 -1.84
N PHE A 372 3.16 -17.90 -2.65
CA PHE A 372 3.38 -16.45 -2.57
C PHE A 372 3.15 -15.90 -1.15
N ILE A 373 2.10 -16.35 -0.47
CA ILE A 373 1.80 -15.94 0.91
C ILE A 373 2.86 -16.46 1.89
N VAL A 374 3.16 -17.76 1.84
CA VAL A 374 4.13 -18.41 2.74
C VAL A 374 5.54 -17.84 2.53
N ASP A 375 5.96 -17.75 1.27
CA ASP A 375 7.25 -17.21 0.85
C ASP A 375 7.38 -15.73 1.26
N THR A 376 6.31 -14.94 1.18
CA THR A 376 6.29 -13.56 1.67
C THR A 376 6.57 -13.48 3.17
N TYR A 377 5.88 -14.26 4.01
CA TYR A 377 6.13 -14.22 5.46
C TYR A 377 7.52 -14.74 5.83
N GLU A 378 7.96 -15.84 5.22
CA GLU A 378 9.28 -16.42 5.49
C GLU A 378 10.37 -15.42 5.08
N ARG A 379 10.27 -14.82 3.89
CA ARG A 379 11.25 -13.86 3.39
C ARG A 379 11.26 -12.56 4.19
N ALA A 380 10.09 -12.05 4.61
CA ALA A 380 10.00 -10.90 5.51
C ALA A 380 10.67 -11.19 6.87
N ALA A 381 10.63 -12.43 7.35
CA ALA A 381 11.31 -12.88 8.56
C ALA A 381 12.81 -13.23 8.34
N GLY A 382 13.35 -13.02 7.14
CA GLY A 382 14.75 -13.28 6.77
C GLY A 382 15.04 -14.68 6.23
N SER A 383 14.04 -15.53 6.07
CA SER A 383 14.19 -16.90 5.54
C SER A 383 14.02 -16.93 4.03
N TRP A 384 15.10 -17.13 3.27
CA TRP A 384 15.02 -17.25 1.80
C TRP A 384 16.00 -18.26 1.21
N PHE A 385 15.77 -18.66 -0.04
CA PHE A 385 16.71 -19.49 -0.80
C PHE A 385 17.98 -18.71 -1.11
N ARG A 386 19.14 -19.38 -0.97
CA ARG A 386 20.44 -18.80 -1.31
C ARG A 386 20.60 -18.65 -2.83
N PRO A 387 21.29 -17.58 -3.30
CA PRO A 387 21.50 -17.32 -4.71
C PRO A 387 22.46 -18.32 -5.37
N GLN A 388 22.58 -18.23 -6.69
CA GLN A 388 23.55 -18.97 -7.47
C GLN A 388 24.98 -18.66 -7.01
N GLY A 389 25.80 -19.70 -6.88
CA GLY A 389 27.20 -19.60 -6.43
C GLY A 389 27.38 -19.89 -4.94
N GLU A 390 26.31 -19.89 -4.15
CA GLU A 390 26.32 -20.39 -2.77
C GLU A 390 25.89 -21.87 -2.71
N PRO A 391 26.29 -22.61 -1.64
CA PRO A 391 25.77 -23.97 -1.43
C PRO A 391 24.24 -23.96 -1.35
N PRO A 392 23.53 -24.77 -2.16
CA PRO A 392 22.08 -24.80 -2.17
C PRO A 392 21.48 -24.97 -0.78
N GLY A 393 20.46 -24.18 -0.48
CA GLY A 393 19.79 -24.22 0.80
C GLY A 393 19.05 -22.93 1.10
N ARG A 394 18.54 -22.83 2.32
CA ARG A 394 17.89 -21.62 2.80
C ARG A 394 18.78 -20.91 3.81
N THR A 395 18.81 -19.59 3.74
CA THR A 395 19.26 -18.76 4.86
C THR A 395 18.20 -18.87 5.95
N PRO A 396 18.56 -19.30 7.18
CA PRO A 396 17.60 -19.40 8.26
C PRO A 396 17.22 -17.99 8.74
N GLY A 397 15.92 -17.71 8.77
CA GLY A 397 15.34 -16.52 9.39
C GLY A 397 14.59 -16.86 10.68
N ARG A 398 13.82 -15.89 11.17
CA ARG A 398 13.07 -15.97 12.43
C ARG A 398 11.77 -16.79 12.33
N LEU A 399 11.31 -17.03 11.11
CA LEU A 399 10.12 -17.82 10.80
C LEU A 399 10.42 -18.85 9.72
N SER A 400 9.94 -20.08 9.92
CA SER A 400 9.97 -21.15 8.93
C SER A 400 8.64 -21.91 8.99
N LEU A 401 7.75 -21.61 8.04
CA LEU A 401 6.49 -22.32 7.81
C LEU A 401 6.68 -23.55 6.91
N SER A 402 7.75 -23.57 6.12
CA SER A 402 8.12 -24.65 5.22
C SER A 402 9.04 -25.70 5.86
N ALA A 403 9.14 -25.73 7.20
CA ALA A 403 10.04 -26.64 7.90
C ALA A 403 9.60 -28.13 7.74
N PRO A 404 10.53 -29.10 7.68
CA PRO A 404 10.22 -30.46 7.22
C PRO A 404 9.22 -31.25 8.08
N LYS A 405 9.08 -30.92 9.37
CA LYS A 405 8.24 -31.69 10.30
C LYS A 405 6.74 -31.55 9.99
N LYS A 406 6.30 -30.40 9.47
CA LYS A 406 4.92 -30.13 9.02
C LYS A 406 4.94 -28.91 8.08
N PRO A 407 5.39 -29.05 6.83
CA PRO A 407 5.46 -27.92 5.92
C PRO A 407 4.07 -27.38 5.62
N ALA A 408 3.93 -26.06 5.52
CA ALA A 408 2.71 -25.45 5.07
C ALA A 408 2.30 -26.02 3.70
N PRO A 409 1.07 -26.51 3.56
CA PRO A 409 0.58 -27.03 2.29
C PRO A 409 0.41 -25.90 1.28
N ARG A 410 0.44 -26.28 0.01
CA ARG A 410 0.44 -25.33 -1.12
C ARG A 410 -0.94 -25.08 -1.70
N GLY A 411 -1.92 -25.91 -1.33
CA GLY A 411 -3.32 -25.76 -1.73
C GLY A 411 -4.09 -24.86 -0.75
N VAL A 412 -5.09 -24.14 -1.25
CA VAL A 412 -5.88 -23.18 -0.45
C VAL A 412 -6.65 -23.88 0.68
N ILE A 413 -7.26 -25.05 0.43
CA ILE A 413 -7.91 -25.85 1.50
C ILE A 413 -6.89 -26.33 2.52
N GLY A 414 -5.81 -26.97 2.06
CA GLY A 414 -4.79 -27.47 2.97
C GLY A 414 -4.23 -26.37 3.86
N PHE A 415 -4.05 -25.15 3.33
CA PHE A 415 -3.56 -24.02 4.12
C PHE A 415 -4.55 -23.64 5.24
N ALA A 416 -5.86 -23.73 4.99
CA ALA A 416 -6.87 -23.52 6.01
C ALA A 416 -6.70 -24.51 7.16
N ASP A 417 -6.56 -25.79 6.83
CA ASP A 417 -6.43 -26.87 7.82
C ASP A 417 -5.11 -26.72 8.60
N PHE A 418 -4.02 -26.36 7.92
CA PHE A 418 -2.74 -26.03 8.56
C PHE A 418 -2.85 -24.84 9.53
N ALA A 419 -3.58 -23.79 9.13
CA ALA A 419 -3.76 -22.60 9.95
C ALA A 419 -4.65 -22.89 11.19
N GLU A 420 -5.67 -23.74 11.03
CA GLU A 420 -6.52 -24.22 12.14
C GLU A 420 -5.74 -25.09 13.12
N ASP A 421 -4.86 -25.95 12.60
CA ASP A 421 -3.96 -26.79 13.39
C ASP A 421 -2.81 -26.03 14.06
N SER A 422 -2.61 -24.74 13.71
CA SER A 422 -1.53 -23.90 14.22
C SER A 422 -2.09 -22.62 14.89
N PRO A 423 -2.95 -22.74 15.92
CA PRO A 423 -3.65 -21.61 16.53
C PRO A 423 -2.71 -20.60 17.21
N GLU A 424 -1.48 -21.00 17.51
CA GLU A 424 -0.44 -20.10 18.00
C GLU A 424 0.12 -19.18 16.91
N LEU A 425 -0.07 -19.53 15.63
CA LEU A 425 0.37 -18.75 14.47
C LEU A 425 -0.80 -18.04 13.79
N PHE A 426 -1.98 -18.66 13.74
CA PHE A 426 -3.14 -18.11 13.03
C PHE A 426 -4.43 -18.16 13.85
N ALA A 427 -5.28 -17.15 13.66
CA ALA A 427 -6.69 -17.20 14.04
C ALA A 427 -7.54 -17.34 12.77
N VAL A 428 -8.30 -18.44 12.66
CA VAL A 428 -9.05 -18.79 11.45
C VAL A 428 -10.55 -18.55 11.64
N VAL A 429 -11.20 -18.00 10.62
CA VAL A 429 -12.66 -17.89 10.50
C VAL A 429 -13.08 -18.40 9.15
N ARG A 430 -14.06 -19.31 9.11
CA ARG A 430 -14.70 -19.79 7.87
C ARG A 430 -16.01 -19.05 7.64
N TYR A 431 -16.20 -18.52 6.44
CA TYR A 431 -17.42 -17.81 6.07
C TYR A 431 -18.50 -18.81 5.63
N GLN A 432 -19.71 -18.67 6.15
CA GLN A 432 -20.83 -19.57 5.88
C GLN A 432 -22.14 -18.80 5.62
N GLY A 433 -23.11 -19.47 5.00
CA GLY A 433 -24.47 -18.94 4.80
C GLY A 433 -24.49 -17.53 4.20
N THR A 434 -25.12 -16.60 4.90
CA THR A 434 -25.29 -15.20 4.48
C THR A 434 -24.00 -14.40 4.41
N GLN A 435 -22.91 -14.86 5.03
CA GLN A 435 -21.60 -14.22 4.94
C GLN A 435 -20.93 -14.46 3.57
N ARG A 436 -21.35 -15.50 2.84
CA ARG A 436 -20.81 -15.86 1.52
C ARG A 436 -21.54 -15.12 0.40
N VAL A 437 -21.40 -13.80 0.37
CA VAL A 437 -21.93 -12.97 -0.72
C VAL A 437 -21.15 -13.25 -2.01
N PRO A 438 -21.80 -13.65 -3.13
CA PRO A 438 -21.13 -13.80 -4.42
C PRO A 438 -20.70 -12.46 -5.01
N PHE A 439 -19.56 -12.43 -5.69
CA PHE A 439 -19.07 -11.20 -6.34
C PHE A 439 -20.00 -10.68 -7.46
N GLY A 440 -20.86 -11.52 -8.03
CA GLY A 440 -21.91 -11.10 -8.96
C GLY A 440 -22.80 -9.99 -8.39
N GLU A 441 -22.99 -9.96 -7.06
CA GLU A 441 -23.69 -8.90 -6.31
C GLU A 441 -22.68 -7.83 -5.82
N ARG A 442 -21.95 -7.20 -6.74
CA ARG A 442 -20.77 -6.36 -6.44
C ARG A 442 -20.95 -5.37 -5.27
N THR A 443 -22.03 -4.59 -5.29
CA THR A 443 -22.30 -3.60 -4.24
C THR A 443 -22.43 -4.24 -2.87
N ARG A 444 -23.30 -5.25 -2.77
CA ARG A 444 -23.48 -6.03 -1.55
C ARG A 444 -22.20 -6.74 -1.13
N PHE A 445 -21.40 -7.21 -2.09
CA PHE A 445 -20.11 -7.83 -1.79
C PHE A 445 -19.15 -6.82 -1.14
N PHE A 446 -19.00 -5.62 -1.70
CA PHE A 446 -18.13 -4.59 -1.12
C PHE A 446 -18.65 -4.05 0.22
N GLU A 447 -19.96 -3.90 0.39
CA GLU A 447 -20.57 -3.57 1.69
C GLU A 447 -20.28 -4.67 2.72
N ASN A 448 -20.40 -5.94 2.33
CA ASN A 448 -20.06 -7.07 3.20
C ASN A 448 -18.58 -7.07 3.62
N LEU A 449 -17.66 -6.68 2.72
CA LEU A 449 -16.25 -6.51 3.06
C LEU A 449 -16.01 -5.40 4.08
N ARG A 450 -16.73 -4.28 3.96
CA ARG A 450 -16.64 -3.14 4.88
C ARG A 450 -17.19 -3.48 6.27
N ASP A 451 -18.36 -4.12 6.31
CA ASP A 451 -19.16 -4.19 7.54
C ASP A 451 -18.98 -5.49 8.31
N ASN A 452 -18.81 -6.63 7.62
CA ASN A 452 -18.97 -7.95 8.24
C ASN A 452 -17.74 -8.84 8.14
N ALA A 453 -16.86 -8.62 7.15
CA ALA A 453 -15.76 -9.54 6.90
C ALA A 453 -14.61 -9.42 7.93
N ASP A 454 -14.55 -8.33 8.71
CA ASP A 454 -13.45 -8.04 9.67
C ASP A 454 -12.08 -8.36 9.04
N LEU A 455 -11.79 -7.79 7.87
CA LEU A 455 -10.50 -7.95 7.19
C LEU A 455 -9.54 -6.85 7.62
N ARG A 456 -8.30 -7.23 7.92
CA ARG A 456 -7.24 -6.36 8.42
C ARG A 456 -5.95 -6.57 7.62
N PRO A 457 -5.04 -5.57 7.60
CA PRO A 457 -3.70 -5.77 7.05
C PRO A 457 -3.02 -6.97 7.69
N GLY A 458 -2.41 -7.82 6.87
CA GLY A 458 -1.77 -9.07 7.29
C GLY A 458 -2.66 -10.29 7.18
N ASP A 459 -3.98 -10.14 7.03
CA ASP A 459 -4.89 -11.26 6.85
C ASP A 459 -4.66 -11.98 5.51
N ILE A 460 -4.83 -13.30 5.55
CA ILE A 460 -4.90 -14.16 4.38
C ILE A 460 -6.36 -14.48 4.15
N VAL A 461 -6.86 -14.20 2.95
CA VAL A 461 -8.26 -14.44 2.59
C VAL A 461 -8.32 -15.42 1.44
N ALA A 462 -9.09 -16.48 1.61
CA ALA A 462 -9.42 -17.38 0.54
C ALA A 462 -10.76 -17.03 -0.07
N ILE A 463 -10.83 -17.09 -1.39
CA ILE A 463 -12.07 -17.03 -2.16
C ILE A 463 -12.33 -18.40 -2.79
N GLN A 464 -13.60 -18.76 -2.92
CA GLN A 464 -14.01 -20.02 -3.53
C GLN A 464 -15.33 -19.86 -4.28
N GLY A 465 -15.43 -20.50 -5.44
CA GLY A 465 -16.68 -20.60 -6.19
C GLY A 465 -16.45 -21.09 -7.61
N LEU A 466 -17.54 -21.30 -8.33
CA LEU A 466 -17.51 -21.81 -9.70
C LEU A 466 -16.94 -20.78 -10.68
N LYS A 467 -16.07 -21.23 -11.58
CA LYS A 467 -15.67 -20.44 -12.76
C LYS A 467 -16.58 -20.82 -13.94
N ARG A 468 -16.30 -20.28 -15.14
CA ARG A 468 -17.05 -20.55 -16.38
C ARG A 468 -16.87 -21.97 -16.91
N ASP A 469 -15.88 -22.71 -16.39
CA ASP A 469 -15.59 -24.10 -16.71
C ASP A 469 -16.33 -25.09 -15.80
N ASP A 470 -17.27 -24.59 -14.98
CA ASP A 470 -18.07 -25.35 -14.01
C ASP A 470 -17.27 -26.12 -12.94
N TYR A 471 -15.96 -25.85 -12.82
CA TYR A 471 -15.15 -26.33 -11.71
C TYR A 471 -15.14 -25.33 -10.55
N VAL A 472 -14.94 -25.85 -9.34
CA VAL A 472 -14.71 -25.01 -8.15
C VAL A 472 -13.27 -24.52 -8.18
N HIS A 473 -13.10 -23.22 -8.30
CA HIS A 473 -11.78 -22.60 -8.21
C HIS A 473 -11.59 -21.94 -6.86
N GLN A 474 -10.35 -21.97 -6.40
CA GLN A 474 -9.92 -21.39 -5.14
C GLN A 474 -8.74 -20.45 -5.38
N HIS A 475 -8.61 -19.43 -4.55
CA HIS A 475 -7.49 -18.52 -4.63
C HIS A 475 -7.20 -17.89 -3.26
N GLY A 476 -5.93 -17.84 -2.89
CA GLY A 476 -5.44 -17.15 -1.70
C GLY A 476 -5.04 -15.70 -2.04
N ILE A 477 -5.42 -14.77 -1.17
CA ILE A 477 -5.19 -13.34 -1.33
C ILE A 477 -4.56 -12.82 -0.03
N PHE A 478 -3.55 -11.98 -0.17
CA PHE A 478 -2.95 -11.27 0.94
C PHE A 478 -3.57 -9.87 1.07
N VAL A 479 -4.10 -9.53 2.25
CA VAL A 479 -4.59 -8.17 2.56
C VAL A 479 -3.42 -7.32 3.04
N GLU A 480 -2.96 -6.40 2.20
CA GLU A 480 -1.80 -5.55 2.47
C GLU A 480 -2.19 -4.27 3.24
N ARG A 481 -3.34 -3.68 2.89
CA ARG A 481 -3.79 -2.38 3.39
C ARG A 481 -5.32 -2.28 3.48
N THR A 482 -5.76 -1.42 4.40
CA THR A 482 -7.16 -1.00 4.58
C THR A 482 -7.25 0.52 4.48
N ASP A 483 -8.37 1.04 3.96
CA ASP A 483 -8.64 2.48 3.95
C ASP A 483 -8.97 2.93 5.38
N PRO A 484 -8.20 3.84 6.01
CA PRO A 484 -8.44 4.23 7.39
C PRO A 484 -9.79 4.91 7.61
N MET A 485 -10.39 5.50 6.58
CA MET A 485 -11.70 6.15 6.70
C MET A 485 -12.83 5.11 6.82
N THR A 486 -12.85 4.12 5.94
CA THR A 486 -13.94 3.14 5.87
C THR A 486 -13.63 1.77 6.49
N GLY A 487 -12.36 1.46 6.71
CA GLY A 487 -11.87 0.11 7.06
C GLY A 487 -11.83 -0.85 5.87
N PHE A 488 -12.16 -0.39 4.66
CA PHE A 488 -12.28 -1.26 3.50
C PHE A 488 -10.91 -1.82 3.06
N PRO A 489 -10.76 -3.14 2.86
CA PRO A 489 -9.50 -3.78 2.48
C PRO A 489 -9.21 -3.57 0.98
N TYR A 490 -8.62 -2.43 0.62
CA TYR A 490 -8.37 -2.07 -0.78
C TYR A 490 -7.04 -2.60 -1.33
N GLY A 491 -6.02 -2.71 -0.48
CA GLY A 491 -4.67 -3.11 -0.89
C GLY A 491 -4.54 -4.61 -0.85
N LEU A 492 -4.57 -5.26 -2.02
CA LEU A 492 -4.47 -6.71 -2.13
C LEU A 492 -3.25 -7.10 -2.94
N ALA A 493 -2.59 -8.18 -2.53
CA ALA A 493 -1.54 -8.82 -3.31
C ALA A 493 -1.88 -10.30 -3.52
N ASP A 494 -1.61 -10.79 -4.73
CA ASP A 494 -1.85 -12.18 -5.09
C ASP A 494 -0.84 -12.69 -6.14
N GLN A 495 -0.87 -14.00 -6.34
CA GLN A 495 -0.11 -14.70 -7.38
C GLN A 495 -1.09 -15.47 -8.28
N MET A 496 -1.66 -14.76 -9.24
CA MET A 496 -2.45 -15.33 -10.33
C MET A 496 -1.71 -15.10 -11.65
N LYS A 497 -1.04 -16.14 -12.18
CA LYS A 497 -0.12 -16.12 -13.35
C LYS A 497 1.23 -15.42 -13.12
N ARG A 498 1.26 -14.31 -12.37
CA ARG A 498 2.50 -13.70 -11.82
C ARG A 498 2.12 -12.84 -10.60
N PRO A 499 3.04 -12.57 -9.66
CA PRO A 499 2.76 -11.79 -8.46
C PRO A 499 2.38 -10.36 -8.82
N ARG A 500 1.28 -9.84 -8.27
CA ARG A 500 0.81 -8.47 -8.53
C ARG A 500 0.04 -7.91 -7.33
N ARG A 501 0.02 -6.58 -7.25
CA ARG A 501 -1.00 -5.84 -6.50
C ARG A 501 -2.26 -5.69 -7.35
N ARG A 502 -3.42 -6.02 -6.79
CA ARG A 502 -4.70 -6.06 -7.51
C ARG A 502 -5.83 -5.48 -6.66
N THR A 503 -6.98 -5.29 -7.30
CA THR A 503 -8.24 -4.91 -6.65
C THR A 503 -9.15 -6.14 -6.54
N TRP A 504 -10.20 -6.04 -5.73
CA TRP A 504 -11.23 -7.08 -5.68
C TRP A 504 -11.85 -7.33 -7.05
N GLU A 505 -12.20 -6.29 -7.83
CA GLU A 505 -12.68 -6.46 -9.20
C GLU A 505 -11.64 -7.18 -10.08
N GLY A 506 -10.36 -6.81 -9.97
CA GLY A 506 -9.30 -7.47 -10.72
C GLY A 506 -9.21 -8.97 -10.44
N ILE A 507 -9.34 -9.38 -9.17
CA ILE A 507 -9.25 -10.78 -8.76
C ILE A 507 -10.54 -11.56 -9.07
N MET A 508 -11.69 -10.96 -8.81
CA MET A 508 -12.98 -11.66 -8.78
C MET A 508 -13.73 -11.66 -10.12
N ALA A 509 -13.46 -10.70 -11.01
CA ALA A 509 -14.26 -10.50 -12.24
C ALA A 509 -14.29 -11.72 -13.18
N GLU A 510 -13.25 -12.55 -13.19
CA GLU A 510 -13.22 -13.77 -14.01
C GLU A 510 -14.15 -14.88 -13.49
N ALA A 511 -14.63 -14.77 -12.24
CA ALA A 511 -15.40 -15.80 -11.56
C ALA A 511 -16.44 -15.18 -10.60
N PRO A 512 -17.52 -14.56 -11.12
CA PRO A 512 -18.47 -13.80 -10.31
C PRO A 512 -19.27 -14.64 -9.30
N LYS A 513 -19.27 -15.98 -9.42
CA LYS A 513 -19.88 -16.88 -8.43
C LYS A 513 -18.98 -17.10 -7.20
N ARG A 514 -17.75 -16.58 -7.18
CA ARG A 514 -16.86 -16.66 -6.02
C ARG A 514 -17.35 -15.76 -4.90
N SER A 515 -17.16 -16.25 -3.67
CA SER A 515 -17.38 -15.55 -2.42
C SER A 515 -16.18 -15.77 -1.50
N LEU A 516 -16.13 -15.06 -0.37
CA LEU A 516 -15.16 -15.36 0.68
C LEU A 516 -15.40 -16.79 1.20
N TYR A 517 -14.31 -17.51 1.48
CA TYR A 517 -14.34 -18.88 1.97
C TYR A 517 -13.79 -18.98 3.39
N TYR A 518 -12.57 -18.49 3.64
CA TYR A 518 -12.04 -18.31 4.98
C TYR A 518 -11.12 -17.09 5.07
N ARG A 519 -10.82 -16.69 6.30
CA ARG A 519 -9.77 -15.76 6.66
C ARG A 519 -8.86 -16.42 7.69
N ALA A 520 -7.55 -16.40 7.45
CA ALA A 520 -6.54 -16.74 8.43
C ALA A 520 -5.76 -15.47 8.80
N ARG A 521 -5.83 -15.07 10.07
CA ARG A 521 -5.14 -13.89 10.60
C ARG A 521 -3.87 -14.30 11.32
N PRO A 522 -2.69 -13.76 10.97
CA PRO A 522 -1.48 -14.00 11.75
C PRO A 522 -1.67 -13.46 13.18
N THR A 523 -1.30 -14.27 14.17
CA THR A 523 -1.33 -13.86 15.58
C THR A 523 -0.19 -12.88 15.88
N GLU A 524 -0.27 -12.17 17.00
CA GLU A 524 0.84 -11.33 17.49
C GLU A 524 2.14 -12.13 17.68
N LYS A 525 2.04 -13.43 18.03
CA LYS A 525 3.22 -14.30 18.12
C LYS A 525 3.86 -14.52 16.75
N MET A 526 3.08 -14.69 15.69
CA MET A 526 3.59 -14.78 14.33
C MET A 526 4.19 -13.45 13.88
N MET A 527 3.49 -12.33 14.13
CA MET A 527 3.97 -11.00 13.76
C MET A 527 5.30 -10.63 14.43
N LYS A 528 5.48 -10.98 15.72
CA LYS A 528 6.77 -10.83 16.43
C LYS A 528 7.91 -11.63 15.81
N LYS A 529 7.65 -12.78 15.19
CA LYS A 529 8.70 -13.52 14.46
C LYS A 529 9.10 -12.81 13.18
N ILE A 530 8.18 -12.12 12.52
CA ILE A 530 8.44 -11.41 11.27
C ILE A 530 9.15 -10.08 11.55
N ASP A 531 8.78 -9.39 12.63
CA ASP A 531 9.34 -8.10 13.04
C ASP A 531 10.88 -8.08 12.94
N PRO A 532 11.47 -7.21 12.10
CA PRO A 532 12.92 -7.07 12.00
C PRO A 532 13.55 -6.40 13.23
N GLY A 533 12.75 -5.89 14.17
CA GLY A 533 13.20 -5.03 15.26
C GLY A 533 13.28 -3.56 14.84
N PRO A 534 13.53 -2.64 15.77
CA PRO A 534 13.78 -1.25 15.44
C PRO A 534 14.99 -1.13 14.50
N ALA A 535 14.93 -0.21 13.55
CA ALA A 535 16.09 0.10 12.71
C ALA A 535 17.26 0.49 13.63
N THR A 536 18.39 -0.20 13.47
CA THR A 536 19.65 0.23 14.08
C THR A 536 20.04 1.54 13.40
N GLN A 537 19.99 2.64 14.16
CA GLN A 537 20.40 3.96 13.67
C GLN A 537 21.92 4.03 13.52
#